data_AF-A0A543IV49-F1
#
_entry.id   AF-A0A543IV49-F1
#
_cell.length_a   1.000
_cell.length_b   1.000
_cell.length_c   1.000
_cell.angle_alpha   90.00
_cell.angle_beta   90.00
_cell.angle_gamma   90.00
#
_symmetry.space_group_name_H-M   'P 1'
#
loop_
_entity.id
_entity.type
_entity.pdbx_description
1 polymer ?
#
loop_
_entity_poly.entity_id
_entity_poly.type
_entity_poly.pdbx_seq_one_letter_code
_entity_poly.pdbx_strand_id
1 'polypeptide(L)'
;MEQQQAQQIEQQLRQNWQQIRYRILDMFAEVSPADLDFARNVNDLVERIADKSRHSERYVETRLMELVGVGGMPQGQSQGTPFGAQQGRTFASGQ
;
A
#
# COMPACT_ATOMS: atom_id res chain seq x y z
N MET A 1 -10.44 -7.71 -10.32
CA MET A 1 -9.17 -7.44 -11.02
C MET A 1 -9.03 -8.17 -12.35
N GLU A 2 -8.37 -7.54 -13.35
CA GLU A 2 -7.87 -8.24 -14.55
C GLU A 2 -6.64 -9.10 -14.21
N GLN A 3 -6.48 -10.27 -14.85
CA GLN A 3 -5.40 -11.22 -14.55
C GLN A 3 -3.99 -10.61 -14.75
N GLN A 4 -3.80 -9.76 -15.77
CA GLN A 4 -2.52 -9.10 -16.01
C GLN A 4 -2.15 -8.12 -14.89
N GLN A 5 -3.14 -7.41 -14.35
CA GLN A 5 -2.92 -6.45 -13.28
C GLN A 5 -2.62 -7.15 -11.96
N ALA A 6 -3.34 -8.23 -11.64
CA ALA A 6 -3.09 -9.06 -10.47
C ALA A 6 -1.66 -9.60 -10.45
N GLN A 7 -1.12 -10.02 -11.60
CA GLN A 7 0.26 -10.48 -11.71
C GLN A 7 1.29 -9.38 -11.48
N GLN A 8 1.04 -8.15 -11.95
CA GLN A 8 1.95 -7.03 -11.70
C GLN A 8 1.98 -6.65 -10.23
N ILE A 9 0.80 -6.57 -9.60
CA ILE A 9 0.68 -6.31 -8.16
C ILE A 9 1.38 -7.42 -7.39
N GLU A 10 1.16 -8.69 -7.76
CA GLU A 10 1.74 -9.82 -7.06
C GLU A 10 3.28 -9.77 -7.09
N GLN A 11 3.87 -9.43 -8.23
CA GLN A 11 5.33 -9.29 -8.34
C GLN A 11 5.87 -8.19 -7.43
N GLN A 12 5.27 -7.00 -7.48
CA GLN A 12 5.69 -5.87 -6.65
C GLN A 12 5.50 -6.16 -5.15
N LEU A 13 4.38 -6.79 -4.81
CA LEU A 13 4.03 -7.19 -3.47
C LEU A 13 4.99 -8.23 -2.92
N ARG A 14 5.37 -9.24 -3.71
CA ARG A 14 6.40 -10.23 -3.32
C ARG A 14 7.78 -9.60 -3.15
N GLN A 15 8.18 -8.70 -4.05
CA GLN A 15 9.48 -8.02 -3.97
C GLN A 15 9.61 -7.16 -2.70
N ASN A 16 8.53 -6.49 -2.30
CA ASN A 16 8.52 -5.57 -1.17
C ASN A 16 7.66 -6.08 0.01
N TRP A 17 7.49 -7.40 0.12
CA TRP A 17 6.48 -8.01 0.99
C TRP A 17 6.59 -7.56 2.44
N GLN A 18 7.79 -7.54 3.01
CA GLN A 18 7.97 -7.15 4.40
C GLN A 18 7.46 -5.72 4.65
N GLN A 19 7.80 -4.76 3.78
CA GLN A 19 7.39 -3.37 3.96
C GLN A 19 5.89 -3.18 3.71
N ILE A 20 5.36 -3.80 2.65
CA ILE A 20 3.95 -3.71 2.28
C ILE A 20 3.08 -4.37 3.37
N ARG A 21 3.50 -5.53 3.90
CA ARG A 21 2.81 -6.23 4.98
C ARG A 21 2.60 -5.32 6.20
N TYR A 22 3.63 -4.58 6.62
CA TYR A 22 3.47 -3.63 7.73
C TYR A 22 2.47 -2.52 7.41
N ARG A 23 2.49 -1.96 6.19
CA ARG A 23 1.54 -0.93 5.78
C ARG A 23 0.10 -1.44 5.68
N ILE A 24 -0.09 -2.70 5.24
CA ILE A 24 -1.41 -3.34 5.21
C ILE A 24 -1.95 -3.49 6.64
N LEU A 25 -1.12 -3.97 7.58
CA LEU A 25 -1.52 -4.13 8.98
C LEU A 25 -1.84 -2.80 9.67
N ASP A 26 -1.12 -1.72 9.32
CA ASP A 26 -1.37 -0.38 9.83
C ASP A 26 -2.71 0.20 9.30
N MET A 27 -3.00 -0.02 8.02
CA MET A 27 -4.22 0.48 7.38
C MET A 27 -5.47 -0.33 7.71
N PHE A 28 -5.32 -1.65 7.92
CA PHE A 28 -6.41 -2.57 8.23
C PHE A 28 -6.14 -3.23 9.58
N ALA A 29 -6.38 -2.49 10.66
CA ALA A 29 -6.08 -2.91 12.03
C ALA A 29 -6.79 -4.20 12.46
N GLU A 30 -7.92 -4.53 11.83
CA GLU A 30 -8.70 -5.74 12.05
C GLU A 30 -8.09 -7.00 11.39
N VAL A 31 -7.09 -6.82 10.51
CA VAL A 31 -6.38 -7.92 9.83
C VAL A 31 -5.18 -8.33 10.66
N SER A 32 -5.05 -9.63 10.94
CA SER A 32 -3.90 -10.15 11.66
C SER A 32 -2.76 -10.54 10.72
N PRO A 33 -1.50 -10.58 11.20
CA PRO A 33 -0.36 -11.02 10.39
C PRO A 33 -0.57 -12.43 9.81
N ALA A 34 -1.21 -13.31 10.57
CA ALA A 34 -1.56 -14.66 10.13
C ALA A 34 -2.50 -14.66 8.91
N ASP A 35 -3.49 -13.76 8.86
CA ASP A 35 -4.42 -13.67 7.74
C ASP A 35 -3.68 -13.32 6.44
N LEU A 36 -2.64 -12.49 6.53
CA LEU A 36 -1.79 -12.12 5.40
C LEU A 36 -0.87 -13.27 4.96
N ASP A 37 -0.31 -14.02 5.89
CA ASP A 37 0.61 -15.13 5.59
C ASP A 37 -0.11 -16.34 4.98
N PHE A 38 -1.41 -16.52 5.23
CA PHE A 38 -2.22 -17.55 4.56
C PHE A 38 -2.59 -17.20 3.12
N ALA A 39 -2.40 -15.94 2.69
CA ALA A 39 -2.77 -15.50 1.36
C ALA A 39 -1.87 -16.11 0.28
N ARG A 40 -2.46 -16.87 -0.66
CA ARG A 40 -1.70 -17.58 -1.71
C ARG A 40 -1.36 -16.71 -2.93
N ASN A 41 -2.18 -15.72 -3.19
CA ASN A 41 -2.08 -14.80 -4.32
C ASN A 41 -2.80 -13.48 -3.97
N VAL A 42 -2.70 -12.49 -4.85
CA VAL A 42 -3.31 -11.16 -4.62
C VAL A 42 -4.84 -11.21 -4.47
N ASN A 43 -5.55 -12.08 -5.19
CA ASN A 43 -7.01 -12.16 -5.06
C ASN A 43 -7.41 -12.73 -3.68
N ASP A 44 -6.73 -13.79 -3.22
CA ASP A 44 -6.94 -14.37 -1.90
C ASP A 44 -6.58 -13.38 -0.78
N LEU A 45 -5.54 -12.57 -0.99
CA LEU A 45 -5.17 -11.47 -0.09
C LEU A 45 -6.28 -10.41 0.00
N VAL A 46 -6.83 -9.98 -1.15
CA VAL A 46 -7.93 -9.00 -1.21
C VAL A 46 -9.16 -9.52 -0.49
N GLU A 47 -9.57 -10.76 -0.77
CA GLU A 47 -10.74 -11.39 -0.17
C GLU A 47 -10.62 -11.49 1.36
N ARG A 48 -9.46 -11.95 1.85
CA ARG A 48 -9.20 -12.06 3.30
C ARG A 48 -9.22 -10.72 4.00
N ILE A 49 -8.56 -9.71 3.43
CA ILE A 49 -8.56 -8.36 4.01
C ILE A 49 -9.98 -7.81 4.01
N ALA A 50 -10.73 -7.96 2.92
CA ALA A 50 -12.12 -7.52 2.83
C ALA A 50 -13.02 -8.18 3.88
N ASP A 51 -12.90 -9.51 4.05
CA ASP A 51 -13.62 -10.28 5.07
C ASP A 51 -13.33 -9.78 6.50
N LYS A 52 -12.05 -9.60 6.84
CA LYS A 52 -11.64 -9.22 8.20
C LYS A 52 -11.90 -7.75 8.52
N SER A 53 -11.60 -6.84 7.60
CA SER A 53 -11.78 -5.40 7.78
C SER A 53 -13.20 -4.91 7.48
N ARG A 54 -14.09 -5.78 6.97
CA ARG A 54 -15.46 -5.45 6.56
C ARG A 54 -15.51 -4.35 5.49
N HIS A 55 -14.45 -4.25 4.69
CA HIS A 55 -14.40 -3.39 3.52
C HIS A 55 -14.78 -4.16 2.25
N SER A 56 -15.10 -3.42 1.19
CA SER A 56 -15.32 -4.06 -0.12
C SER A 56 -13.99 -4.48 -0.74
N GLU A 57 -13.99 -5.60 -1.46
CA GLU A 57 -12.82 -6.07 -2.20
C GLU A 57 -12.26 -5.01 -3.15
N ARG A 58 -13.13 -4.22 -3.78
CA ARG A 58 -12.73 -3.12 -4.66
C ARG A 58 -11.96 -2.01 -3.92
N TYR A 59 -12.35 -1.69 -2.69
CA TYR A 59 -11.62 -0.73 -1.87
C TYR A 59 -10.23 -1.27 -1.53
N VAL A 60 -10.16 -2.53 -1.08
CA VAL A 60 -8.89 -3.20 -0.74
C VAL A 60 -7.98 -3.31 -1.95
N GLU A 61 -8.50 -3.70 -3.11
CA GLU A 61 -7.77 -3.77 -4.39
C GLU A 61 -7.13 -2.42 -4.73
N THR A 62 -7.91 -1.33 -4.63
CA THR A 62 -7.42 0.04 -4.89
C THR A 62 -6.28 0.39 -3.93
N ARG A 63 -6.44 0.09 -2.63
CA ARG A 63 -5.40 0.35 -1.63
C ARG A 63 -4.13 -0.46 -1.86
N LEU A 64 -4.25 -1.73 -2.25
CA LEU A 64 -3.08 -2.54 -2.58
C LEU A 64 -2.34 -1.98 -3.80
N MET A 65 -3.05 -1.53 -4.83
CA MET A 65 -2.46 -0.88 -6.01
C MET A 65 -1.66 0.38 -5.63
N GLU A 66 -2.20 1.22 -4.75
CA GLU A 66 -1.50 2.40 -4.22
C GLU A 66 -0.25 2.02 -3.43
N LEU A 67 -0.31 0.96 -2.61
CA LEU A 67 0.83 0.47 -1.82
C LEU A 67 1.96 -0.11 -2.69
N VAL A 68 1.62 -0.79 -3.79
CA VAL A 68 2.63 -1.33 -4.73
C VAL A 68 3.11 -0.32 -5.77
N GLY A 69 2.48 0.86 -5.86
CA GLY A 69 2.80 1.89 -6.86
C GLY A 69 2.37 1.53 -8.29
N VAL A 70 1.48 0.54 -8.46
CA VAL A 70 0.89 0.18 -9.77
C VAL A 70 -0.29 1.13 -10.02
N GLY A 71 0.05 2.36 -10.41
CA GLY A 71 -0.88 3.48 -10.52
C GLY A 71 -0.28 4.68 -9.83
N GLY A 72 0.51 5.46 -10.59
CA GLY A 72 1.24 6.60 -10.07
C GLY A 72 0.33 7.64 -9.41
N MET A 73 0.28 7.60 -8.09
CA MET A 73 0.25 8.78 -7.23
C MET A 73 1.18 8.47 -6.05
N PRO A 74 2.28 9.24 -5.85
CA PRO A 74 2.94 9.21 -4.56
C PRO A 74 1.87 9.58 -3.54
N GLN A 75 1.81 8.81 -2.46
CA GLN A 75 1.03 9.05 -1.25
C GLN A 75 1.39 10.44 -0.68
N GLY A 76 0.87 11.47 -1.32
CA GLY A 76 0.79 12.85 -0.85
C GLY A 76 -0.44 12.98 0.02
N GLN A 77 -0.55 12.11 1.02
CA GLN A 77 -1.33 12.39 2.22
C GLN A 77 -0.41 12.17 3.40
N SER A 78 0.56 13.09 3.48
CA SER A 78 1.32 13.40 4.68
C SER A 78 0.36 13.88 5.76
N GLN A 79 -0.32 12.95 6.43
CA GLN A 79 -0.86 13.17 7.76
C GLN A 79 0.02 12.37 8.73
N GLY A 80 1.17 12.96 9.01
CA GLY A 80 2.25 12.35 9.77
C GLY A 80 3.56 13.05 9.42
N THR A 81 3.91 14.04 10.24
CA THR A 81 5.13 14.84 10.27
C THR A 81 6.35 14.15 9.62
N PRO A 82 7.02 14.74 8.60
CA PRO A 82 8.35 14.30 8.23
C PRO A 82 9.31 14.72 9.34
N PHE A 83 9.68 13.75 10.18
CA PHE A 83 10.82 13.88 11.09
C PHE A 83 12.09 13.90 10.24
N GLY A 84 12.63 15.10 10.02
CA GLY A 84 13.95 15.31 9.46
C GLY A 84 13.99 15.84 8.03
N ALA A 85 14.80 16.89 7.86
CA ALA A 85 15.27 17.47 6.61
C ALA A 85 14.33 18.43 5.85
N GLN A 86 14.28 19.68 6.31
CA GLN A 86 14.67 20.80 5.43
C GLN A 86 14.99 22.04 6.28
N GLN A 87 16.26 22.06 6.69
CA GLN A 87 16.96 23.24 7.14
C GLN A 87 16.98 24.24 5.97
N GLY A 88 16.39 25.40 6.17
CA GLY A 88 16.33 26.45 5.16
C GLY A 88 17.73 26.87 4.71
N ARG A 89 17.93 26.92 3.39
CA ARG A 89 18.88 27.80 2.72
C ARG A 89 18.72 27.74 1.20
N THR A 90 18.90 28.92 0.59
CA THR A 90 18.84 29.24 -0.86
C THR A 90 17.41 29.26 -1.37
N PHE A 91 16.90 30.33 -2.00
CA PHE A 91 17.45 30.97 -3.20
C PHE A 91 17.26 32.50 -3.17
N ALA A 92 18.35 33.22 -3.43
CA ALA A 92 18.31 34.57 -3.99
C ALA A 92 18.29 34.45 -5.53
N SER A 93 17.47 35.23 -6.23
CA SER A 93 17.79 36.01 -7.45
C SER A 93 16.57 36.32 -8.35
N GLY A 94 16.37 37.62 -8.62
CA GLY A 94 16.15 38.15 -9.98
C GLY A 94 14.73 38.21 -10.57
N GLN A 95 14.01 39.31 -10.33
CA GLN A 95 13.66 40.34 -11.34
C GLN A 95 12.75 41.41 -10.73
#